data_AF-A0A949KPF8-F1
#
_entry.id   AF-A0A949KPF8-F1
#
_cell.length_a   1.000
_cell.length_b   1.000
_cell.length_c   1.000
_cell.angle_alpha   90.00
_cell.angle_beta   90.00
_cell.angle_gamma   90.00
#
_symmetry.space_group_name_H-M   'P 1'
#
loop_
_entity.id
_entity.type
_entity.pdbx_description
1 polymer ?
#
loop_
_entity_poly.entity_id
_entity_poly.type
_entity_poly.pdbx_seq_one_letter_code
_entity_poly.pdbx_strand_id
1 'polypeptide(L)' 'MYLPDDANPRNHVGDRNFECPHYVFCLDIAAANMWPNFTCDFCIYKKTKEDKKIEELDLCAPGWEDIWGGSG' A
#
# COMPACT_ATOMS: atom_id res chain seq x y z
N MET A 1 23.45 5.91 4.64
CA MET A 1 22.33 4.98 4.30
C MET A 1 21.45 5.70 3.30
N TYR A 2 21.39 5.24 2.06
CA TYR A 2 20.43 5.76 1.10
C TYR A 2 19.09 5.12 1.42
N LEU A 3 18.13 5.90 1.89
CA LEU A 3 16.76 5.42 1.96
C LEU A 3 16.28 5.19 0.52
N PRO A 4 15.55 4.10 0.25
CA PRO A 4 14.91 3.88 -1.03
C PRO A 4 14.10 5.12 -1.44
N ASP A 5 14.10 5.50 -2.72
CA ASP A 5 13.42 6.70 -3.23
C ASP A 5 11.89 6.68 -3.00
N ASP A 6 11.37 5.53 -2.60
CA ASP A 6 9.99 5.22 -2.28
C ASP A 6 9.69 5.15 -0.77
N ALA A 7 10.61 5.59 0.10
CA ALA A 7 10.35 5.69 1.53
C ALA A 7 9.54 6.95 1.89
N ASN A 8 8.44 6.77 2.62
CA ASN A 8 7.68 7.86 3.24
C ASN A 8 7.97 8.00 4.73
N PRO A 9 7.82 9.22 5.30
CA PRO A 9 7.26 10.43 4.68
C PRO A 9 8.24 11.22 3.80
N ARG A 10 7.71 12.06 2.90
CA ARG A 10 8.49 12.99 2.05
C ARG A 10 7.99 14.43 2.19
N ASN A 11 8.91 15.40 2.27
CA ASN A 11 8.62 16.84 2.35
C ASN A 11 8.16 17.42 1.00
N HIS A 12 7.03 16.96 0.51
CA HIS A 12 6.38 17.45 -0.71
C HIS A 12 4.88 17.52 -0.48
N VAL A 13 4.20 18.31 -1.31
CA VAL A 13 2.73 18.37 -1.32
C VAL A 13 2.21 17.09 -1.98
N GLY A 14 1.18 16.50 -1.41
CA GLY A 14 0.57 15.27 -1.93
C GLY A 14 -0.41 14.67 -0.92
N ASP A 15 -0.90 13.46 -1.20
CA ASP A 15 -1.94 12.84 -0.38
C ASP A 15 -1.38 12.25 0.91
N ARG A 16 -2.20 12.22 1.95
CA ARG A 16 -1.87 11.61 3.23
C ARG A 16 -2.71 10.36 3.45
N ASN A 17 -2.09 9.28 3.91
CA ASN A 17 -2.80 8.05 4.25
C ASN A 17 -3.07 8.00 5.77
N PHE A 18 -4.17 8.61 6.22
CA PHE A 18 -4.54 8.66 7.63
C PHE A 18 -4.92 7.29 8.23
N GLU A 19 -5.30 6.32 7.38
CA GLU A 19 -5.60 4.95 7.79
C GLU A 19 -4.35 4.09 7.96
N CYS A 20 -3.18 4.62 7.61
CA CYS A 20 -1.91 3.92 7.80
C CYS A 20 -1.60 3.76 9.30
N PRO A 21 -1.33 2.54 9.79
CA PRO A 21 -0.96 2.31 11.19
C PRO A 21 0.37 2.97 11.58
N HIS A 22 1.18 3.38 10.59
CA HIS A 22 2.45 4.07 10.77
C HIS A 22 2.36 5.59 10.52
N TYR A 23 1.15 6.13 10.40
CA TYR A 23 0.95 7.54 10.10
C TYR A 23 1.57 8.47 11.15
N VAL A 24 1.44 8.13 12.44
CA VAL A 24 2.00 8.94 13.53
C VAL A 24 3.52 9.07 13.41
N PHE A 25 4.21 7.98 13.05
CA PHE A 25 5.65 8.02 12.80
C PHE A 25 6.03 8.97 11.66
N CYS A 26 5.23 8.99 10.59
CA CYS A 26 5.41 9.94 9.50
C CYS A 26 5.21 11.40 9.95
N LEU A 27 4.22 11.62 10.83
CA LEU A 27 3.95 12.93 11.42
C LEU A 27 5.10 13.39 12.33
N ASP A 28 5.63 12.52 13.17
CA ASP A 28 6.75 12.83 14.06
C ASP A 28 8.00 13.25 13.29
N ILE A 29 8.33 12.55 12.19
CA ILE A 29 9.43 12.93 11.29
C ILE A 29 9.18 14.32 10.70
N ALA A 30 7.99 14.58 10.18
CA ALA A 30 7.66 15.88 9.58
C ALA A 30 7.75 17.02 10.60
N ALA A 31 7.23 16.81 11.81
CA ALA A 31 7.28 17.78 12.90
C ALA A 31 8.73 18.05 13.35
N ALA A 32 9.54 17.00 13.54
CA ALA A 32 10.94 17.12 13.94
C ALA A 32 11.80 17.89 12.93
N ASN A 33 11.43 17.84 11.65
CA ASN A 33 12.11 18.57 10.58
C ASN A 33 11.42 19.89 10.18
N MET A 34 10.37 20.31 10.91
CA MET A 34 9.58 21.51 10.62
C MET A 34 9.04 21.55 9.17
N TRP A 35 8.68 20.39 8.63
CA TRP A 35 8.11 20.31 7.30
C TRP A 35 6.70 20.91 7.30
N PRO A 36 6.40 21.91 6.44
CA PRO A 36 5.07 22.52 6.38
C PRO A 36 4.00 21.52 5.89
N ASN A 37 4.42 20.50 5.15
CA ASN A 37 3.58 19.44 4.63
C ASN A 37 4.42 18.19 4.36
N PHE A 38 3.77 17.03 4.32
CA PHE A 38 4.38 15.80 3.82
C PHE A 38 3.36 14.94 3.09
N THR A 39 3.85 14.07 2.21
CA THR A 39 3.04 13.14 1.41
C THR A 39 3.26 11.68 1.82
N CYS A 40 2.25 10.85 1.56
CA CYS A 40 2.22 9.41 1.64
C CYS A 40 2.11 8.72 0.26
N ASP A 41 2.31 9.43 -0.86
CA ASP A 41 2.11 8.89 -2.23
C ASP A 41 3.01 7.70 -2.56
N PHE A 42 4.21 7.69 -2.00
CA PHE A 42 5.15 6.57 -2.15
C PHE A 42 4.93 5.42 -1.14
N CYS A 43 3.89 5.47 -0.30
CA CYS A 43 3.80 4.63 0.89
C CYS A 43 3.46 3.20 0.50
N ILE A 44 4.33 2.24 0.87
CA ILE A 44 4.09 0.82 0.61
C ILE A 44 2.77 0.33 1.21
N TYR A 45 2.38 0.85 2.37
CA TYR A 45 1.10 0.50 3.01
C TYR A 45 -0.10 1.00 2.20
N LYS A 46 -0.02 2.23 1.64
CA LYS A 46 -1.04 2.80 0.75
C LYS A 46 -1.19 1.91 -0.49
N LYS A 47 -0.07 1.65 -1.21
CA LYS A 47 -0.04 0.83 -2.43
C LYS A 47 -0.55 -0.59 -2.23
N THR A 48 -0.18 -1.24 -1.13
CA THR A 48 -0.60 -2.64 -0.85
C THR A 48 -2.06 -2.77 -0.45
N LYS A 49 -2.71 -1.69 -0.02
CA LYS A 49 -4.13 -1.65 0.33
C LYS A 49 -5.03 -1.16 -0.81
N GLU A 50 -4.49 -0.36 -1.72
CA GLU A 50 -5.24 0.16 -2.89
C GLU A 50 -5.54 -0.95 -3.91
N ASP A 51 -4.61 -1.89 -4.14
CA ASP A 51 -4.76 -2.89 -5.21
C ASP A 51 -4.91 -4.33 -4.67
N LYS A 52 -6.10 -4.61 -4.13
CA LYS A 52 -6.72 -5.93 -4.29
C LYS A 52 -8.22 -5.79 -4.56
N LYS A 53 -8.58 -4.98 -5.56
CA LYS A 53 -9.75 -5.33 -6.36
C LYS A 53 -9.35 -6.58 -7.14
N ILE A 54 -9.42 -7.73 -6.47
CA ILE A 54 -9.70 -8.96 -7.19
C ILE A 54 -11.09 -8.69 -7.75
N GLU A 55 -11.13 -8.14 -8.97
CA GLU A 55 -12.32 -8.18 -9.79
C GLU A 55 -12.70 -9.65 -9.82
N GLU A 56 -13.73 -9.98 -9.05
CA GLU A 56 -14.45 -11.23 -9.04
C GLU A 56 -13.55 -12.42 -9.38
N LEU A 57 -12.94 -13.01 -8.34
CA LEU A 57 -12.51 -14.40 -8.48
C LEU A 57 -13.79 -15.16 -8.81
N ASP A 58 -14.04 -15.39 -10.10
CA ASP A 58 -15.22 -16.08 -10.57
C ASP A 58 -15.04 -17.54 -10.12
N LEU A 59 -15.52 -17.85 -8.92
CA LEU A 59 -15.53 -19.20 -8.37
C LEU A 59 -16.31 -20.16 -9.29
N CYS A 60 -17.05 -19.65 -10.28
CA CYS A 60 -17.77 -20.42 -11.28
C CYS A 60 -17.06 -20.49 -12.65
N ALA A 61 -15.83 -19.98 -12.78
CA ALA A 61 -15.06 -20.09 -14.02
C ALA A 61 -14.93 -21.57 -14.43
N PRO A 62 -15.52 -22.01 -15.56
CA PRO A 62 -15.44 -23.41 -15.98
C PRO A 62 -13.97 -23.82 -16.14
N GLY A 63 -13.55 -24.93 -15.54
CA GLY A 63 -12.18 -25.45 -15.62
C GLY A 63 -11.40 -25.52 -14.30
N TRP A 64 -11.96 -25.08 -13.16
CA TRP A 64 -11.36 -25.35 -11.83
C TRP A 64 -11.52 -26.82 -11.42
N GLU A 65 -12.53 -27.51 -11.94
CA GLU A 65 -12.86 -28.91 -11.67
C GLU A 65 -11.74 -29.87 -12.15
N ASP A 66 -11.03 -29.48 -13.21
CA ASP A 66 -9.94 -30.26 -13.82
C ASP A 66 -8.61 -30.16 -13.04
N ILE A 67 -8.47 -29.20 -12.11
CA ILE A 67 -7.21 -28.96 -11.38
C ILE A 67 -7.06 -29.93 -10.19
N TRP A 68 -8.18 -30.31 -9.56
CA TRP A 68 -8.20 -31.22 -8.40
C TRP A 68 -8.89 -32.55 -8.67
N GLY A 69 -9.52 -32.70 -9.84
CA GLY A 69 -10.11 -33.94 -10.34
C GLY A 69 -9.07 -34.97 -10.76
N GLY A 70 -8.14 -35.30 -9.87
CA GLY A 70 -7.32 -36.50 -10.00
C GLY A 70 -8.21 -37.72 -9.81
N SER A 71 -8.75 -38.24 -10.92
CA SER A 71 -9.43 -39.53 -10.98
C SER A 71 -8.47 -40.64 -10.53
N GLY A 72 -8.77 -41.24 -9.38
CA GLY A 72 -8.23 -42.53 -8.96
C GLY A 72 -8.93 -43.70 -9.64
#